data_AF-A0AAU2UBX0-F1
#
_entry.id   AF-A0AAU2UBX0-F1
#
_cell.length_a   1.000
_cell.length_b   1.000
_cell.length_c   1.000
_cell.angle_alpha   90.00
_cell.angle_beta   90.00
_cell.angle_gamma   90.00
#
_symmetry.space_group_name_H-M   'P 1'
#
loop_
_entity.id
_entity.type
_entity.pdbx_description
1 polymer ?
#
loop_
_entity_poly.entity_id
_entity_poly.type
_entity_poly.pdbx_seq_one_letter_code
_entity_poly.pdbx_strand_id
1 'polypeptide(L)'
;MQEGMLDARAWSDALKLYERLCTFVGVGAREHDEWWLDAGAIMRLEFQDPRGWESIDPYEGEEERLEDPLFPWLDTPATLGDAERCRSMVRGLPRSSVRSLIVLLGVGTNRTDLTESLNWEKHRPERERRADAILSRFADGTRFCTNLSWKGDRPDFYRQSSRGTTPSANSTGTPVSSP
;
A
#
# COMPACT_ATOMS: atom_id res chain seq x y z
N MET A 1 22.12 18.79 15.45
CA MET A 1 20.79 18.53 14.85
C MET A 1 20.33 17.19 15.38
N GLN A 2 19.23 17.16 16.13
CA GLN A 2 18.66 15.92 16.66
C GLN A 2 18.16 15.07 15.50
N GLU A 3 18.74 13.88 15.30
CA GLU A 3 18.09 12.82 14.53
C GLU A 3 16.76 12.53 15.24
N GLY A 4 15.67 12.95 14.59
CA GLY A 4 14.32 12.77 15.10
C GLY A 4 13.99 11.29 15.15
N MET A 5 14.13 10.70 16.34
CA MET A 5 13.60 9.38 16.62
C MET A 5 12.09 9.43 16.37
N LEU A 6 11.63 8.74 15.33
CA LEU A 6 10.21 8.59 15.05
C LEU A 6 9.52 7.99 16.29
N ASP A 7 8.49 8.65 16.79
CA ASP A 7 7.67 8.19 17.91
C ASP A 7 6.21 7.96 17.48
N ALA A 8 5.39 7.43 18.39
CA ALA A 8 4.00 7.12 18.12
C ALA A 8 3.18 8.36 17.69
N ARG A 9 3.53 9.55 18.20
CA ARG A 9 2.82 10.79 17.88
C ARG A 9 3.19 11.29 16.48
N ALA A 10 4.46 11.28 16.14
CA ALA A 10 4.95 11.62 14.81
C ALA A 10 4.41 10.64 13.76
N TRP A 11 4.29 9.35 14.11
CA TRP A 11 3.65 8.34 13.29
C TRP A 11 2.17 8.65 13.04
N SER A 12 1.39 8.89 14.11
CA SER A 12 -0.02 9.28 14.02
C SER A 12 -0.24 10.53 13.17
N ASP A 13 0.59 11.57 13.36
CA ASP A 13 0.50 12.78 12.55
C ASP A 13 0.83 12.53 11.07
N ALA A 14 1.80 11.64 10.80
CA ALA A 14 2.15 11.26 9.45
C ALA A 14 1.01 10.49 8.75
N LEU A 15 0.30 9.62 9.49
CA LEU A 15 -0.84 8.87 8.99
C LEU A 15 -2.02 9.74 8.56
N LYS A 16 -2.13 10.99 9.06
CA LYS A 16 -3.10 11.98 8.55
C LYS A 16 -2.92 12.30 7.06
N LEU A 17 -1.84 11.85 6.43
CA LEU A 17 -1.72 11.84 4.97
C LEU A 17 -2.91 11.11 4.30
N TYR A 18 -3.52 10.11 4.96
CA TYR A 18 -4.58 9.27 4.42
C TYR A 18 -5.97 9.53 5.03
N GLU A 19 -6.11 10.48 5.97
CA GLU A 19 -7.33 10.72 6.77
C GLU A 19 -8.61 10.92 5.95
N ARG A 20 -8.50 11.38 4.70
CA ARG A 20 -9.65 11.69 3.82
C ARG A 20 -9.87 10.64 2.73
N LEU A 21 -9.28 9.47 2.86
CA LEU A 21 -9.32 8.41 1.87
C LEU A 21 -9.81 7.10 2.49
N CYS A 22 -10.43 6.27 1.65
CA CYS A 22 -10.73 4.88 1.97
C CYS A 22 -9.46 4.04 1.87
N THR A 23 -8.45 4.33 2.70
CA THR A 23 -7.14 3.66 2.68
C THR A 23 -6.90 2.92 3.99
N PHE A 24 -6.61 1.63 3.89
CA PHE A 24 -6.10 0.84 5.00
C PHE A 24 -4.57 0.96 5.11
N VAL A 25 -4.06 1.15 6.33
CA VAL A 25 -2.62 1.17 6.62
C VAL A 25 -2.35 0.33 7.87
N GLY A 26 -1.61 -0.77 7.71
CA GLY A 26 -1.20 -1.65 8.80
C GLY A 26 0.29 -1.96 8.75
N VAL A 27 0.88 -2.21 9.93
CA VAL A 27 2.25 -2.71 10.08
C VAL A 27 2.20 -3.92 11.01
N GLY A 28 2.68 -5.07 10.54
CA GLY A 28 2.75 -6.31 11.32
C GLY A 28 4.18 -6.73 11.64
N ALA A 29 4.30 -7.72 12.52
CA ALA A 29 5.56 -8.43 12.76
C ALA A 29 6.00 -9.22 11.53
N ARG A 30 7.31 -9.49 11.44
CA ARG A 30 7.88 -10.45 10.49
C ARG A 30 7.99 -11.79 11.21
N GLU A 31 7.09 -12.72 10.93
CA GLU A 31 7.05 -14.02 11.62
C GLU A 31 7.46 -15.19 10.73
N HIS A 32 7.34 -15.02 9.41
CA HIS A 32 7.59 -16.07 8.45
C HIS A 32 8.87 -15.79 7.62
N ASP A 33 9.49 -16.80 7.02
CA ASP A 33 10.52 -16.58 6.01
C ASP A 33 9.92 -16.12 4.66
N GLU A 34 8.66 -16.46 4.41
CA GLU A 34 7.88 -15.98 3.27
C GLU A 34 7.01 -14.78 3.68
N TRP A 35 7.27 -13.60 3.15
CA TRP A 35 6.61 -12.34 3.59
C TRP A 35 5.21 -12.16 3.10
N TRP A 36 4.82 -12.93 2.08
CA TRP A 36 3.43 -12.99 1.68
C TRP A 36 2.53 -13.49 2.80
N LEU A 37 3.00 -14.38 3.68
CA LEU A 37 2.18 -14.87 4.78
C LEU A 37 1.91 -13.76 5.82
N ASP A 38 2.93 -12.97 6.15
CA ASP A 38 2.79 -11.81 7.05
C ASP A 38 1.92 -10.71 6.42
N ALA A 39 2.09 -10.45 5.11
CA ALA A 39 1.22 -9.53 4.37
C ALA A 39 -0.24 -10.01 4.38
N GLY A 40 -0.45 -11.32 4.20
CA GLY A 40 -1.77 -11.95 4.29
C GLY A 40 -2.40 -11.79 5.67
N ALA A 41 -1.62 -11.93 6.75
CA ALA A 41 -2.10 -11.67 8.11
C ALA A 41 -2.52 -10.20 8.29
N ILE A 42 -1.74 -9.24 7.78
CA ILE A 42 -2.13 -7.81 7.77
C ILE A 42 -3.44 -7.60 7.00
N MET A 43 -3.55 -8.22 5.84
CA MET A 43 -4.72 -8.15 4.95
C MET A 43 -5.99 -8.76 5.58
N ARG A 44 -5.85 -9.80 6.42
CA ARG A 44 -6.94 -10.39 7.22
C ARG A 44 -7.20 -9.68 8.55
N LEU A 45 -6.45 -8.61 8.86
CA LEU A 45 -6.43 -7.95 10.17
C LEU A 45 -5.97 -8.83 11.35
N GLU A 46 -5.26 -9.93 11.07
CA GLU A 46 -4.70 -10.85 12.05
C GLU A 46 -3.29 -10.42 12.45
N PHE A 47 -3.08 -9.13 12.70
CA PHE A 47 -1.77 -8.58 12.99
C PHE A 47 -1.80 -7.67 14.21
N GLN A 48 -0.64 -7.47 14.81
CA GLN A 48 -0.40 -6.44 15.79
C GLN A 48 0.88 -5.73 15.42
N ASP A 49 0.86 -4.40 15.52
CA ASP A 49 2.06 -3.60 15.37
C ASP A 49 3.02 -3.94 16.53
N PRO A 50 4.26 -4.44 16.27
CA PRO A 50 5.19 -4.79 17.33
C PRO A 50 5.57 -3.61 18.26
N ARG A 51 5.35 -2.38 17.79
CA ARG A 51 5.58 -1.14 18.56
C ARG A 51 4.30 -0.57 19.18
N GLY A 52 3.14 -1.17 18.90
CA GLY A 52 1.83 -0.71 19.36
C GLY A 52 1.41 0.64 18.79
N TRP A 53 1.92 1.01 17.61
CA TRP A 53 1.59 2.29 16.97
C TRP A 53 0.31 2.18 16.12
N GLU A 54 -0.33 3.32 15.90
CA GLU A 54 -1.63 3.44 15.22
C GLU A 54 -1.65 2.80 13.82
N SER A 55 -2.79 2.21 13.47
CA SER A 55 -3.15 1.79 12.11
C SER A 55 -4.36 2.58 11.62
N ILE A 56 -4.57 2.65 10.30
CA ILE A 56 -5.80 3.20 9.72
C ILE A 56 -6.61 2.04 9.15
N ASP A 57 -7.85 1.90 9.59
CA ASP A 57 -8.88 1.11 8.91
C ASP A 57 -10.20 1.91 8.89
N PRO A 58 -10.57 2.51 7.74
CA PRO A 58 -11.79 3.32 7.66
C PRO A 58 -13.07 2.48 7.75
N TYR A 59 -12.96 1.15 7.68
CA TYR A 59 -14.08 0.21 7.69
C TYR A 59 -14.05 -0.70 8.93
N GLU A 60 -13.35 -0.28 9.99
CA GLU A 60 -13.31 -1.02 11.25
C GLU A 60 -14.72 -1.10 11.86
N GLY A 61 -15.20 -2.32 12.12
CA GLY A 61 -16.49 -2.56 12.76
C GLY A 61 -17.72 -2.44 11.85
N GLU A 62 -17.56 -2.18 10.55
CA GLU A 62 -18.67 -2.25 9.60
C GLU A 62 -19.07 -3.71 9.34
N GLU A 63 -20.36 -4.05 9.39
CA GLU A 63 -20.84 -5.42 9.19
C GLU A 63 -20.92 -5.79 7.71
N GLU A 64 -21.20 -4.80 6.85
CA GLU A 64 -21.22 -4.90 5.38
C GLU A 64 -19.87 -5.38 4.82
N ARG A 65 -18.81 -5.20 5.61
CA ARG A 65 -17.47 -5.74 5.41
C ARG A 65 -17.44 -7.25 5.13
N LEU A 66 -18.26 -8.02 5.85
CA LEU A 66 -18.30 -9.48 5.74
C LEU A 66 -19.08 -9.94 4.50
N GLU A 67 -19.87 -9.04 3.92
CA GLU A 67 -20.75 -9.31 2.79
C GLU A 67 -20.15 -8.81 1.45
N ASP A 68 -19.21 -7.87 1.48
CA ASP A 68 -18.55 -7.35 0.29
C ASP A 68 -17.41 -8.27 -0.18
N PRO A 69 -17.55 -8.97 -1.33
CA PRO A 69 -16.50 -9.85 -1.86
C PRO A 69 -15.25 -9.11 -2.35
N LEU A 70 -15.30 -7.77 -2.45
CA LEU A 70 -14.17 -6.90 -2.76
C LEU A 70 -13.52 -6.33 -1.48
N PHE A 71 -14.16 -6.53 -0.33
CA PHE A 71 -13.66 -6.15 0.99
C PHE A 71 -12.55 -7.10 1.41
N PRO A 72 -11.38 -6.53 1.69
CA PRO A 72 -10.26 -6.79 0.86
C PRO A 72 -9.84 -8.25 1.07
N TRP A 73 -9.59 -8.88 -0.08
CA TRP A 73 -8.74 -10.06 -0.20
C TRP A 73 -9.37 -11.42 0.15
N LEU A 74 -10.49 -11.78 -0.49
CA LEU A 74 -10.98 -13.17 -0.49
C LEU A 74 -9.89 -14.21 -0.80
N ASP A 75 -8.84 -13.84 -1.56
CA ASP A 75 -7.63 -14.62 -1.82
C ASP A 75 -6.37 -14.07 -1.11
N THR A 76 -6.45 -13.76 0.19
CA THR A 76 -5.23 -13.43 0.95
C THR A 76 -4.22 -14.58 0.92
N PRO A 77 -2.92 -14.29 0.77
CA PRO A 77 -1.91 -15.32 0.91
C PRO A 77 -1.94 -15.93 2.32
N ALA A 78 -2.25 -17.21 2.40
CA ALA A 78 -2.23 -18.02 3.62
C ALA A 78 -1.33 -19.25 3.48
N THR A 79 -1.00 -19.63 2.25
CA THR A 79 -0.14 -20.77 1.92
C THR A 79 1.02 -20.36 1.02
N LEU A 80 2.03 -21.24 0.89
CA LEU A 80 3.13 -21.03 -0.05
C LEU A 80 2.68 -20.99 -1.51
N GLY A 81 1.62 -21.74 -1.87
CA GLY A 81 1.06 -21.69 -3.22
C GLY A 81 0.43 -20.32 -3.53
N ASP A 82 -0.16 -19.66 -2.53
CA ASP A 82 -0.65 -18.30 -2.68
C ASP A 82 0.48 -17.29 -2.82
N ALA A 83 1.56 -17.47 -2.07
CA ALA A 83 2.74 -16.62 -2.17
C ALA A 83 3.30 -16.59 -3.59
N GLU A 84 3.37 -17.73 -4.27
CA GLU A 84 3.80 -17.82 -5.67
C GLU A 84 2.89 -17.01 -6.61
N ARG A 85 1.57 -17.15 -6.47
CA ARG A 85 0.57 -16.35 -7.23
C ARG A 85 0.73 -14.85 -6.97
N CYS A 86 0.97 -14.46 -5.72
CA CYS A 86 1.13 -13.07 -5.32
C CYS A 86 2.43 -12.44 -5.85
N ARG A 87 3.52 -13.20 -5.99
CA ARG A 87 4.80 -12.70 -6.51
C ARG A 87 4.67 -12.09 -7.91
N SER A 88 3.81 -12.62 -8.78
CA SER A 88 3.60 -12.03 -10.11
C SER A 88 2.78 -10.74 -10.11
N MET A 89 2.09 -10.42 -9.01
CA MET A 89 1.19 -9.26 -8.92
C MET A 89 1.87 -7.99 -8.43
N VAL A 90 3.05 -8.09 -7.80
CA VAL A 90 3.80 -6.93 -7.31
C VAL A 90 5.17 -6.87 -7.92
N ARG A 91 5.70 -5.65 -7.99
CA ARG A 91 7.07 -5.41 -8.45
C ARG A 91 7.83 -4.63 -7.38
N GLY A 92 9.12 -4.98 -7.24
CA GLY A 92 10.04 -4.28 -6.35
C GLY A 92 10.27 -2.83 -6.77
N LEU A 93 10.31 -1.93 -5.80
CA LEU A 93 10.42 -0.50 -5.97
C LEU A 93 11.70 0.02 -5.27
N PRO A 94 12.53 0.84 -5.92
CA PRO A 94 13.66 1.45 -5.24
C PRO A 94 13.17 2.41 -4.15
N ARG A 95 13.85 2.41 -3.00
CA ARG A 95 13.51 3.29 -1.84
C ARG A 95 13.37 4.76 -2.24
N SER A 96 14.18 5.23 -3.19
CA SER A 96 14.12 6.61 -3.72
C SER A 96 12.78 6.99 -4.34
N SER A 97 12.00 6.00 -4.80
CA SER A 97 10.69 6.22 -5.43
C SER A 97 9.52 6.09 -4.43
N VAL A 98 9.75 5.48 -3.26
CA VAL A 98 8.70 5.16 -2.27
C VAL A 98 8.02 6.41 -1.74
N ARG A 99 8.78 7.50 -1.53
CA ARG A 99 8.20 8.78 -1.09
C ARG A 99 7.12 9.27 -2.05
N SER A 100 7.39 9.26 -3.35
CA SER A 100 6.43 9.70 -4.36
C SER A 100 5.20 8.78 -4.42
N LEU A 101 5.39 7.47 -4.19
CA LEU A 101 4.29 6.50 -4.09
C LEU A 101 3.41 6.77 -2.86
N ILE A 102 3.99 6.94 -1.67
CA ILE A 102 3.25 7.23 -0.43
C ILE A 102 2.39 8.49 -0.60
N VAL A 103 2.96 9.54 -1.19
CA VAL A 103 2.21 10.77 -1.46
C VAL A 103 1.10 10.53 -2.48
N LEU A 104 1.34 9.76 -3.55
CA LEU A 104 0.30 9.41 -4.52
C LEU A 104 -0.88 8.69 -3.84
N LEU A 105 -0.60 7.70 -3.01
CA LEU A 105 -1.62 6.98 -2.25
C LEU A 105 -2.41 7.92 -1.32
N GLY A 106 -1.74 8.91 -0.71
CA GLY A 106 -2.36 9.94 0.15
C GLY A 106 -3.21 11.00 -0.57
N VAL A 107 -3.14 11.09 -1.90
CA VAL A 107 -3.97 12.02 -2.69
C VAL A 107 -5.12 11.31 -3.40
N GLY A 108 -5.07 9.97 -3.47
CA GLY A 108 -6.03 9.13 -4.17
C GLY A 108 -5.65 8.89 -5.63
N THR A 109 -5.86 7.65 -6.09
CA THR A 109 -5.44 7.15 -7.41
C THR A 109 -6.30 7.64 -8.58
N ASN A 110 -7.35 8.42 -8.33
CA ASN A 110 -8.24 8.94 -9.38
C ASN A 110 -7.62 10.12 -10.17
N ARG A 111 -6.41 10.57 -9.84
CA ARG A 111 -5.71 11.62 -10.57
C ARG A 111 -4.56 11.04 -11.36
N THR A 112 -4.75 10.97 -12.67
CA THR A 112 -3.82 10.48 -13.69
C THR A 112 -2.55 11.34 -13.81
N ASP A 113 -2.53 12.51 -13.17
CA ASP A 113 -1.38 13.39 -12.91
C ASP A 113 -1.63 14.19 -11.61
N LEU A 114 -0.70 14.15 -10.65
CA LEU A 114 -0.82 14.88 -9.37
C LEU A 114 -0.47 16.36 -9.50
N THR A 115 0.38 16.73 -10.46
CA THR A 115 0.79 18.12 -10.69
C THR A 115 -0.36 18.99 -11.20
N GLU A 116 -1.36 18.36 -11.83
CA GLU A 116 -2.60 19.01 -12.25
C GLU A 116 -3.60 19.22 -11.10
N SER A 117 -3.29 18.75 -9.88
CA SER A 117 -4.15 18.98 -8.72
C SER A 117 -4.13 20.44 -8.28
N LEU A 118 -5.31 21.05 -8.14
CA LEU A 118 -5.46 22.38 -7.55
C LEU A 118 -4.73 22.44 -6.19
N ASN A 119 -3.82 23.41 -6.03
CA ASN A 119 -2.97 23.58 -4.84
C ASN A 119 -1.90 22.50 -4.59
N TRP A 120 -1.52 21.69 -5.60
CA TRP A 120 -0.43 20.70 -5.48
C TRP A 120 0.81 21.27 -4.81
N GLU A 121 1.40 22.32 -5.39
CA GLU A 121 2.65 22.92 -4.92
C GLU A 121 2.53 23.46 -3.49
N LYS A 122 1.33 23.95 -3.10
CA LYS A 122 1.07 24.43 -1.74
C LYS A 122 1.07 23.30 -0.71
N HIS A 123 0.52 22.14 -1.05
CA HIS A 123 0.37 21.01 -0.12
C HIS A 123 1.50 19.99 -0.20
N ARG A 124 2.30 20.01 -1.27
CA ARG A 124 3.39 19.07 -1.52
C ARG A 124 4.40 19.00 -0.37
N PRO A 125 4.94 20.11 0.20
CA PRO A 125 5.93 20.02 1.29
C PRO A 125 5.39 19.34 2.55
N GLU A 126 4.11 19.53 2.87
CA GLU A 126 3.45 18.82 3.99
C GLU A 126 3.31 17.34 3.71
N ARG A 127 2.87 16.97 2.51
CA ARG A 127 2.70 15.57 2.10
C ARG A 127 4.04 14.84 2.06
N GLU A 128 5.07 15.45 1.49
CA GLU A 128 6.43 14.88 1.44
C GLU A 128 7.00 14.69 2.86
N ARG A 129 6.84 15.67 3.77
CA ARG A 129 7.25 15.52 5.17
C ARG A 129 6.58 14.32 5.86
N ARG A 130 5.27 14.14 5.70
CA ARG A 130 4.55 13.01 6.28
C ARG A 130 5.00 11.68 5.66
N ALA A 131 5.22 11.67 4.34
CA ALA A 131 5.76 10.51 3.65
C ALA A 131 7.16 10.13 4.15
N ASP A 132 8.03 11.12 4.37
CA ASP A 132 9.36 10.93 4.92
C ASP A 132 9.30 10.39 6.36
N ALA A 133 8.37 10.87 7.18
CA ALA A 133 8.12 10.32 8.52
C ALA A 133 7.67 8.85 8.46
N ILE A 134 6.74 8.48 7.58
CA ILE A 134 6.34 7.08 7.36
C ILE A 134 7.56 6.25 6.91
N LEU A 135 8.34 6.74 5.95
CA LEU A 135 9.49 6.02 5.40
C LEU A 135 10.62 5.84 6.44
N SER A 136 10.79 6.80 7.34
CA SER A 136 11.80 6.76 8.40
C SER A 136 11.56 5.63 9.41
N ARG A 137 10.34 5.09 9.47
CA ARG A 137 10.01 3.91 10.29
C ARG A 137 10.79 2.67 9.85
N PHE A 138 11.09 2.58 8.55
CA PHE A 138 11.70 1.42 7.92
C PHE A 138 13.18 1.66 7.66
N ALA A 139 14.01 0.75 8.17
CA ALA A 139 15.46 0.81 8.06
C ALA A 139 15.94 0.84 6.60
N ASP A 140 17.19 1.26 6.43
CA ASP A 140 17.86 1.12 5.14
C ASP A 140 18.01 -0.36 4.78
N GLY A 141 17.75 -0.69 3.51
CA GLY A 141 17.69 -2.07 3.03
C GLY A 141 16.31 -2.73 3.08
N THR A 142 15.29 -2.08 3.67
CA THR A 142 13.90 -2.55 3.55
C THR A 142 13.50 -2.63 2.08
N ARG A 143 12.89 -3.75 1.69
CA ARG A 143 12.33 -3.95 0.35
C ARG A 143 10.93 -3.35 0.29
N PHE A 144 10.65 -2.62 -0.79
CA PHE A 144 9.35 -2.04 -1.06
C PHE A 144 8.78 -2.67 -2.32
N CYS A 145 7.49 -2.96 -2.30
CA CYS A 145 6.78 -3.57 -3.42
C CYS A 145 5.47 -2.81 -3.66
N THR A 146 5.02 -2.76 -4.91
CA THR A 146 3.69 -2.24 -5.26
C THR A 146 3.11 -3.00 -6.45
N ASN A 147 1.78 -3.08 -6.50
CA ASN A 147 1.01 -3.63 -7.62
C ASN A 147 0.62 -2.55 -8.64
N LEU A 148 1.02 -1.29 -8.43
CA LEU A 148 0.84 -0.24 -9.42
C LEU A 148 1.77 -0.48 -10.61
N SER A 149 1.29 -0.16 -11.82
CA SER A 149 2.14 -0.15 -13.01
C SER A 149 2.87 1.19 -13.14
N TRP A 150 4.14 1.17 -13.57
CA TRP A 150 4.95 2.36 -13.83
C TRP A 150 5.94 2.16 -14.99
N LYS A 151 6.52 3.27 -15.48
CA LYS A 151 7.55 3.28 -16.53
C LYS A 151 8.92 3.66 -15.96
N GLY A 152 9.96 3.02 -16.52
CA GLY A 152 11.36 3.24 -16.16
C GLY A 152 11.83 2.52 -14.89
N ASP A 153 13.11 2.67 -14.57
CA ASP A 153 13.78 1.96 -13.46
C ASP A 153 13.64 2.69 -12.12
N ARG A 154 13.44 4.01 -12.17
CA ARG A 154 13.28 4.88 -11.00
C ARG A 154 12.04 5.74 -11.20
N PRO A 155 10.83 5.21 -10.93
CA PRO A 155 9.62 5.96 -11.16
C PRO A 155 9.56 7.17 -10.23
N ASP A 156 9.02 8.25 -10.77
CA ASP A 156 8.56 9.41 -10.03
C ASP A 156 7.05 9.48 -10.22
N PHE A 157 6.31 9.09 -9.18
CA PHE A 157 4.85 8.99 -9.23
C PHE A 157 4.15 10.37 -9.29
N TYR A 158 4.89 11.47 -9.16
CA TYR A 158 4.33 12.80 -9.42
C TYR A 158 4.09 13.06 -10.90
N ARG A 159 4.88 12.42 -11.79
CA ARG A 159 4.93 12.73 -13.22
C ARG A 159 4.39 11.61 -14.11
N GLN A 160 3.82 10.57 -13.51
CA GLN A 160 3.40 9.38 -14.23
C GLN A 160 1.94 9.03 -13.95
N SER A 161 1.23 8.66 -15.01
CA SER A 161 -0.08 8.03 -14.94
C SER A 161 0.06 6.59 -14.45
N SER A 162 -0.23 6.33 -13.18
CA SER A 162 -0.27 4.98 -12.62
C SER A 162 -1.66 4.37 -12.77
N ARG A 163 -1.78 3.21 -13.41
CA ARG A 163 -2.96 2.34 -13.31
C ARG A 163 -2.61 1.16 -12.41
N GLY A 164 -3.49 0.82 -11.47
CA GLY A 164 -3.39 -0.44 -10.74
C GLY A 164 -3.67 -1.61 -11.68
N THR A 165 -2.96 -2.72 -11.49
CA THR A 165 -3.35 -3.99 -12.11
C THR A 165 -4.58 -4.50 -11.36
N THR A 166 -5.70 -4.70 -12.05
CA THR A 166 -6.87 -5.37 -11.46
C THR A 166 -6.46 -6.76 -10.94
N PRO A 167 -6.87 -7.16 -9.72
CA PRO A 167 -6.77 -8.55 -9.32
C PRO A 167 -7.58 -9.35 -10.35
N SER A 168 -6.96 -10.34 -10.98
CA SER A 168 -7.65 -11.21 -11.93
C SER A 168 -8.72 -12.00 -11.18
N ALA A 169 -9.97 -11.51 -11.22
CA ALA A 169 -11.12 -12.32 -10.92
C ALA A 169 -11.24 -13.37 -12.04
N ASN A 170 -10.98 -14.63 -11.67
CA ASN A 170 -11.40 -15.84 -12.35
C ASN A 170 -11.21 -15.89 -13.87
N SER A 171 -10.17 -16.62 -14.27
CA SER A 171 -10.22 -17.51 -15.42
C SER A 171 -11.43 -18.44 -15.32
N THR A 172 -12.59 -17.98 -15.78
CA THR A 172 -13.69 -18.86 -16.17
C THR A 172 -13.44 -19.26 -17.61
N GLY A 173 -12.73 -20.37 -17.78
CA GLY A 173 -12.83 -21.14 -19.00
C GLY A 173 -14.26 -21.66 -19.14
N THR A 174 -14.89 -21.38 -20.27
CA THR A 174 -15.92 -22.26 -20.82
C THR A 174 -15.50 -22.62 -22.23
N PRO A 175 -15.41 -23.92 -22.57
CA PRO A 175 -15.10 -24.39 -23.90
C PRO A 175 -16.38 -24.37 -24.74
N VAL A 176 -16.32 -23.89 -25.98
CA VAL A 176 -17.31 -24.28 -26.99
C VAL A 176 -16.57 -24.58 -28.28
N SER A 177 -16.60 -25.86 -28.63
CA SER A 177 -16.09 -26.47 -29.85
C SER A 177 -16.83 -25.98 -31.10
N SER A 178 -16.13 -26.10 -32.23
CA SER A 178 -16.57 -26.03 -33.63
C SER A 178 -17.87 -26.84 -33.91
N PRO A 179 -18.52 -26.63 -35.07
CA PRO A 179 -17.96 -26.98 -36.39
C PRO A 179 -17.41 -25.80 -37.21
#